data_AF-C4XL10-F1
#
_entry.id   AF-C4XL10-F1
#
_cell.length_a   1.000
_cell.length_b   1.000
_cell.length_c   1.000
_cell.angle_alpha   90.00
_cell.angle_beta   90.00
_cell.angle_gamma   90.00
#
_symmetry.space_group_name_H-M   'P 1'
#
loop_
_entity.id
_entity.type
_entity.pdbx_description
1 polymer ?
#
loop_
_entity_poly.entity_id
_entity_poly.type
_entity_poly.pdbx_seq_one_letter_code
_entity_poly.pdbx_strand_id
1 'polypeptide(L)'
;MRFSDLKIKTKIMAGALALVLITVTFGGLAYTYIGKVSSALLGITDRDAKAVEYATGVERMALNTIMEEKNYLISQSDDAHLRAEQNVKELNSFLDKVDEIARANNIDTLLEKSKIARSETAKYAEKYREGVKSIKENRDAVKEMVRTGNIVGDAATKFLSMQVSAYTKAQKDGADPATLDNMYSVI
;
A
#
# COMPACT_ATOMS: atom_id res chain seq x y z
N MET A 1 43.08 -46.59 48.41
CA MET A 1 43.52 -47.93 47.92
C MET A 1 44.47 -47.74 46.76
N ARG A 2 45.69 -48.30 46.82
CA ARG A 2 46.67 -48.20 45.71
C ARG A 2 46.27 -49.18 44.61
N PHE A 3 46.32 -48.74 43.36
CA PHE A 3 46.03 -49.56 42.17
C PHE A 3 46.95 -50.80 42.04
N SER A 4 47.97 -50.96 42.89
CA SER A 4 48.91 -52.09 42.84
C SER A 4 48.29 -53.43 43.24
N ASP A 5 47.25 -53.47 44.09
CA ASP A 5 46.80 -54.70 44.76
C ASP A 5 45.60 -55.41 44.09
N LEU A 6 45.15 -54.91 42.94
CA LEU A 6 44.02 -55.49 42.20
C LEU A 6 44.50 -56.54 41.19
N LYS A 7 43.87 -57.72 41.17
CA LYS A 7 44.09 -58.78 40.17
C LYS A 7 44.06 -58.16 38.76
N ILE A 8 44.97 -58.56 37.87
CA ILE A 8 45.14 -58.00 36.51
C ILE A 8 43.79 -57.87 35.75
N LYS A 9 42.90 -58.86 35.93
CA LYS A 9 41.55 -58.87 35.37
C LYS A 9 40.70 -57.65 35.79
N THR A 10 40.80 -57.21 37.04
CA THR A 10 40.08 -56.04 37.57
C THR A 10 40.66 -54.72 37.03
N LYS A 11 41.96 -54.64 36.75
CA LYS A 11 42.59 -53.45 36.14
C LYS A 11 42.14 -53.25 34.70
N ILE A 12 42.13 -54.33 33.91
CA ILE A 12 41.64 -54.30 32.52
C ILE A 12 40.15 -53.93 32.50
N MET A 13 39.36 -54.54 33.38
CA MET A 13 37.93 -54.27 33.44
C MET A 13 37.63 -52.84 33.90
N ALA A 14 38.37 -52.29 34.86
CA ALA A 14 38.24 -50.90 35.31
C ALA A 14 38.61 -49.90 34.20
N GLY A 15 39.65 -50.19 33.41
CA GLY A 15 40.02 -49.38 32.25
C GLY A 15 38.95 -49.37 31.16
N ALA A 16 38.39 -50.55 30.83
CA ALA A 16 37.29 -50.66 29.87
C ALA A 16 36.02 -49.94 30.34
N LEU A 17 35.66 -50.08 31.63
CA LEU A 17 34.49 -49.41 32.20
C LEU A 17 34.65 -47.88 32.22
N ALA A 18 35.85 -47.38 32.53
CA ALA A 18 36.15 -45.96 32.49
C ALA A 18 35.98 -45.38 31.09
N LEU A 19 36.40 -46.12 30.05
CA LEU A 19 36.27 -45.71 28.66
C LEU A 19 34.80 -45.61 28.24
N VAL A 20 33.98 -46.61 28.60
CA VAL A 20 32.53 -46.58 28.37
C VAL A 20 31.87 -45.40 29.08
N LEU A 21 32.25 -45.12 30.33
CA LEU A 21 31.70 -44.02 31.13
C LEU A 21 32.00 -42.65 30.52
N ILE A 22 33.22 -42.48 29.99
CA ILE A 22 33.61 -41.29 29.24
C ILE A 22 32.78 -41.16 27.96
N THR A 23 32.61 -42.23 27.19
CA THR A 23 31.81 -42.20 25.95
C THR A 23 30.33 -41.86 26.23
N VAL A 24 29.74 -42.40 27.30
CA VAL A 24 28.34 -42.10 27.67
C VAL A 24 28.18 -40.65 28.11
N THR A 25 29.12 -40.11 28.89
CA THR A 25 29.08 -38.70 29.30
C THR A 25 29.27 -37.75 28.11
N PHE A 26 30.17 -38.06 27.18
CA PHE A 26 30.29 -37.31 25.92
C PHE A 26 29.04 -37.42 25.04
N GLY A 27 28.43 -38.60 24.94
CA GLY A 27 27.18 -38.80 24.20
C GLY A 27 26.01 -37.99 24.79
N GLY A 28 25.88 -37.97 26.12
CA GLY A 28 24.89 -37.16 26.83
C GLY A 28 25.11 -35.65 26.65
N LEU A 29 26.35 -35.19 26.74
CA LEU A 29 26.71 -33.81 26.45
C LEU A 29 26.39 -33.47 24.99
N ALA A 30 26.81 -34.29 24.03
CA ALA A 30 26.52 -34.07 22.61
C ALA A 30 25.01 -33.99 22.34
N TYR A 31 24.20 -34.87 22.92
CA TYR A 31 22.74 -34.83 22.80
C TYR A 31 22.16 -33.49 23.30
N THR A 32 22.57 -33.04 24.48
CA THR A 32 22.08 -31.77 25.04
C THR A 32 22.54 -30.54 24.25
N TYR A 33 23.77 -30.52 23.74
CA TYR A 33 24.28 -29.42 22.93
C TYR A 33 23.65 -29.40 21.53
N ILE A 34 23.50 -30.55 20.88
CA ILE A 34 22.81 -30.65 19.58
C ILE A 34 21.36 -30.21 19.70
N GLY A 35 20.65 -30.59 20.77
CA GLY A 35 19.27 -30.14 21.02
C GLY A 35 19.15 -28.61 21.15
N LYS A 36 20.10 -27.97 21.85
CA LYS A 36 20.15 -26.50 21.99
C LYS A 36 20.48 -25.81 20.66
N VAL A 37 21.45 -26.35 19.91
CA VAL A 37 21.85 -25.81 18.60
C VAL A 37 20.73 -25.97 17.57
N SER A 38 20.06 -27.12 17.54
CA SER A 38 18.92 -27.38 16.65
C SER A 38 17.74 -26.46 16.97
N SER A 39 17.43 -26.25 18.25
CA SER A 39 16.36 -25.34 18.67
C SER A 39 16.67 -23.88 18.30
N ALA A 40 17.93 -23.46 18.45
CA ALA A 40 18.36 -22.12 18.03
C ALA A 40 18.30 -21.95 16.50
N LEU A 41 18.73 -22.96 15.74
CA LEU A 41 18.65 -22.96 14.27
C LEU A 41 17.20 -22.89 13.78
N LEU A 42 16.31 -23.71 14.32
CA LEU A 42 14.88 -23.70 13.95
C LEU A 42 14.22 -22.37 14.32
N GLY A 43 14.57 -21.80 15.48
CA GLY A 43 14.09 -20.48 15.89
C GLY A 43 14.58 -19.34 14.98
N ILE A 44 15.83 -19.41 14.49
CA ILE A 44 16.37 -18.45 13.52
C ILE A 44 15.69 -18.62 12.16
N THR A 45 15.51 -19.84 11.67
CA THR A 45 14.87 -20.10 10.38
C THR A 45 13.41 -19.66 10.35
N ASP A 46 12.62 -19.95 11.39
CA ASP A 46 11.21 -19.51 11.48
C ASP A 46 11.10 -17.99 11.62
N ARG A 47 12.01 -17.37 12.38
CA ARG A 47 12.08 -15.91 12.52
C ARG A 47 12.43 -15.22 11.19
N ASP A 48 13.47 -15.69 10.52
CA ASP A 48 13.95 -15.07 9.29
C ASP A 48 12.91 -15.24 8.16
N ALA A 49 12.20 -16.38 8.13
CA ALA A 49 11.06 -16.58 7.24
C ALA A 49 9.93 -15.58 7.51
N LYS A 50 9.54 -15.37 8.79
CA LYS A 50 8.51 -14.39 9.17
C LYS A 50 8.94 -12.95 8.86
N ALA A 51 10.20 -12.61 9.06
CA ALA A 51 10.73 -11.29 8.72
C ALA A 51 10.60 -11.00 7.21
N VAL A 52 10.94 -11.99 6.38
CA VAL A 52 10.78 -11.89 4.92
C VAL A 52 9.30 -11.82 4.54
N GLU A 53 8.43 -12.61 5.16
CA GLU A 53 6.99 -12.58 4.92
C GLU A 53 6.41 -11.19 5.22
N TYR A 54 6.75 -10.59 6.37
CA TYR A 54 6.23 -9.30 6.76
C TYR A 54 6.76 -8.17 5.88
N ALA A 55 8.06 -8.18 5.54
CA ALA A 55 8.64 -7.24 4.60
C ALA A 55 7.97 -7.34 3.21
N THR A 56 7.75 -8.56 2.73
CA THR A 56 7.02 -8.82 1.48
C THR A 56 5.58 -8.31 1.57
N GLY A 57 4.93 -8.45 2.74
CA GLY A 57 3.61 -7.90 3.01
C GLY A 57 3.57 -6.38 2.86
N VAL A 58 4.54 -5.67 3.43
CA VAL A 58 4.68 -4.21 3.28
C VAL A 58 4.82 -3.83 1.80
N GLU A 59 5.74 -4.46 1.08
CA GLU A 59 5.98 -4.16 -0.34
C GLU A 59 4.75 -4.45 -1.22
N ARG A 60 4.09 -5.59 -0.98
CA ARG A 60 2.90 -5.98 -1.72
C ARG A 60 1.75 -5.01 -1.49
N MET A 61 1.52 -4.60 -0.24
CA MET A 61 0.47 -3.63 0.06
C MET A 61 0.79 -2.24 -0.49
N ALA A 62 2.06 -1.83 -0.48
CA ALA A 62 2.49 -0.59 -1.11
C ALA A 62 2.22 -0.61 -2.62
N LEU A 63 2.60 -1.69 -3.31
CA LEU A 63 2.34 -1.86 -4.74
C LEU A 63 0.85 -1.88 -5.05
N ASN A 64 0.06 -2.65 -4.29
CA ASN A 64 -1.39 -2.72 -4.47
C ASN A 64 -2.05 -1.35 -4.25
N THR A 65 -1.58 -0.57 -3.28
CA THR A 65 -2.04 0.81 -3.08
C THR A 65 -1.84 1.63 -4.35
N ILE A 66 -0.60 1.66 -4.88
CA ILE A 66 -0.28 2.40 -6.11
C ILE A 66 -1.13 1.95 -7.31
N MET A 67 -1.40 0.65 -7.41
CA MET A 67 -2.25 0.09 -8.48
C MET A 67 -3.70 0.56 -8.35
N GLU A 68 -4.27 0.52 -7.14
CA GLU A 68 -5.64 0.98 -6.92
C GLU A 68 -5.81 2.48 -7.09
N GLU A 69 -4.78 3.27 -6.78
CA GLU A 69 -4.78 4.69 -7.10
C GLU A 69 -4.80 4.94 -8.61
N LYS A 70 -4.01 4.19 -9.39
CA LYS A 70 -4.08 4.24 -10.86
C LYS A 70 -5.45 3.82 -11.38
N ASN A 71 -6.04 2.78 -10.79
CA ASN A 71 -7.41 2.36 -11.12
C ASN A 71 -8.40 3.48 -10.82
N TYR A 72 -8.26 4.19 -9.70
CA TYR A 72 -9.07 5.36 -9.39
C TYR A 72 -8.88 6.48 -10.42
N LEU A 73 -7.66 6.76 -10.86
CA LEU A 73 -7.41 7.79 -11.88
C LEU A 73 -8.07 7.45 -13.22
N ILE A 74 -8.09 6.17 -13.61
CA ILE A 74 -8.67 5.70 -14.87
C ILE A 74 -10.20 5.64 -14.79
N SER A 75 -10.73 5.04 -13.71
CA SER A 75 -12.16 4.70 -13.60
C SER A 75 -12.96 5.69 -12.76
N GLN A 76 -12.31 6.48 -11.91
CA GLN A 76 -12.91 7.33 -10.88
C GLN A 76 -13.89 6.58 -9.97
N SER A 77 -13.66 5.27 -9.80
CA SER A 77 -14.48 4.40 -8.96
C SER A 77 -14.16 4.57 -7.48
N ASP A 78 -15.19 4.85 -6.67
CA ASP A 78 -15.04 4.94 -5.21
C ASP A 78 -14.56 3.61 -4.60
N ASP A 79 -14.83 2.46 -5.23
CA ASP A 79 -14.33 1.16 -4.75
C ASP A 79 -12.80 1.07 -4.84
N ALA A 80 -12.20 1.63 -5.90
CA ALA A 80 -10.74 1.68 -6.04
C ALA A 80 -10.13 2.56 -4.93
N HIS A 81 -10.79 3.67 -4.59
CA HIS A 81 -10.38 4.51 -3.47
C HIS A 81 -10.45 3.75 -2.13
N LEU A 82 -11.55 3.04 -1.86
CA LEU A 82 -11.70 2.25 -0.64
C LEU A 82 -10.66 1.12 -0.54
N ARG A 83 -10.34 0.46 -1.66
CA ARG A 83 -9.28 -0.57 -1.69
C ARG A 83 -7.90 0.02 -1.43
N ALA A 84 -7.58 1.18 -2.00
CA ALA A 84 -6.33 1.88 -1.71
C ALA A 84 -6.20 2.23 -0.21
N GLU A 85 -7.27 2.76 0.40
CA GLU A 85 -7.32 3.05 1.84
C GLU A 85 -7.15 1.79 2.71
N GLN A 86 -7.73 0.67 2.28
CA GLN A 86 -7.57 -0.61 2.97
C GLN A 86 -6.14 -1.15 2.87
N ASN A 87 -5.51 -1.07 1.69
CA ASN A 87 -4.13 -1.49 1.50
C ASN A 87 -3.16 -0.69 2.39
N VAL A 88 -3.41 0.62 2.57
CA VAL A 88 -2.62 1.46 3.50
C VAL A 88 -2.76 0.98 4.95
N LYS A 89 -3.95 0.55 5.38
CA LYS A 89 -4.15 -0.01 6.72
C LYS A 89 -3.42 -1.34 6.89
N GLU A 90 -3.51 -2.22 5.90
CA GLU A 90 -2.84 -3.52 5.93
C GLU A 90 -1.31 -3.38 5.89
N LEU A 91 -0.78 -2.44 5.10
CA LEU A 91 0.64 -2.08 5.11
C LEU A 91 1.11 -1.72 6.53
N ASN A 92 0.37 -0.84 7.22
CA ASN A 92 0.70 -0.46 8.59
C ASN A 92 0.65 -1.65 9.55
N SER A 93 -0.30 -2.58 9.38
CA SER A 93 -0.33 -3.81 10.17
C SER A 93 0.89 -4.71 9.92
N PHE A 94 1.40 -4.78 8.69
CA PHE A 94 2.66 -5.48 8.43
C PHE A 94 3.85 -4.76 9.07
N LEU A 95 3.87 -3.42 9.08
CA LEU A 95 4.89 -2.65 9.79
C LEU A 95 4.84 -2.86 11.31
N ASP A 96 3.65 -3.06 11.90
CA ASP A 96 3.51 -3.41 13.32
C ASP A 96 4.20 -4.75 13.62
N LYS A 97 4.01 -5.75 12.75
CA LYS A 97 4.69 -7.05 12.87
C LYS A 97 6.21 -6.94 12.67
N VAL A 98 6.67 -6.05 11.79
CA VAL A 98 8.09 -5.73 11.65
C VAL A 98 8.66 -5.13 12.94
N ASP A 99 7.92 -4.24 13.60
CA ASP A 99 8.33 -3.66 14.88
C ASP A 99 8.41 -4.70 16.00
N GLU A 100 7.49 -5.66 16.04
CA GLU A 100 7.53 -6.76 16.99
C GLU A 100 8.83 -7.57 16.85
N ILE A 101 9.20 -7.94 15.62
CA ILE A 101 10.47 -8.62 15.35
C ILE A 101 11.66 -7.73 15.74
N ALA A 102 11.61 -6.45 15.38
CA ALA A 102 12.70 -5.53 15.67
C ALA A 102 12.92 -5.36 17.18
N ARG A 103 11.86 -5.20 17.98
CA ARG A 103 11.93 -5.12 19.46
C ARG A 103 12.42 -6.42 20.07
N ALA A 104 11.91 -7.57 19.62
CA ALA A 104 12.31 -8.88 20.13
C ALA A 104 13.80 -9.17 19.91
N ASN A 105 14.42 -8.55 18.90
CA ASN A 105 15.82 -8.75 18.54
C ASN A 105 16.71 -7.52 18.84
N ASN A 106 16.18 -6.48 19.48
CA ASN A 106 16.88 -5.22 19.76
C ASN A 106 17.52 -4.58 18.50
N ILE A 107 16.78 -4.53 17.40
CA ILE A 107 17.23 -3.98 16.11
C ILE A 107 16.67 -2.55 15.94
N ASP A 108 17.32 -1.57 16.57
CA ASP A 108 16.86 -0.16 16.55
C ASP A 108 16.80 0.43 15.13
N THR A 109 17.70 0.00 14.24
CA THR A 109 17.71 0.47 12.85
C THR A 109 16.47 0.04 12.07
N LEU A 110 15.89 -1.12 12.40
CA LEU A 110 14.67 -1.62 11.78
C LEU A 110 13.43 -0.88 12.30
N LEU A 111 13.42 -0.54 13.60
CA LEU A 111 12.39 0.31 14.20
C LEU A 111 12.37 1.70 13.56
N GLU A 112 13.53 2.31 13.35
CA GLU A 112 13.60 3.63 12.71
C GLU A 112 13.14 3.57 11.25
N LYS A 113 13.55 2.54 10.50
CA LYS A 113 13.08 2.34 9.11
C LYS A 113 11.56 2.14 9.04
N SER A 114 11.00 1.35 9.95
CA SER A 114 9.56 1.12 10.03
C SER A 114 8.79 2.41 10.35
N LYS A 115 9.32 3.23 11.27
CA LYS A 115 8.77 4.55 11.58
C LYS A 115 8.80 5.49 10.36
N ILE A 116 9.92 5.53 9.63
CA ILE A 116 10.03 6.30 8.38
C ILE A 116 9.01 5.81 7.36
N ALA A 117 8.89 4.49 7.15
CA ALA A 117 7.94 3.90 6.23
C ALA A 117 6.48 4.30 6.56
N ARG A 118 6.10 4.30 7.84
CA ARG A 118 4.78 4.78 8.28
C ARG A 118 4.57 6.26 7.97
N SER A 119 5.56 7.10 8.29
CA SER A 119 5.52 8.54 8.02
C SER A 119 5.33 8.82 6.53
N GLU A 120 6.14 8.20 5.66
CA GLU A 120 6.06 8.43 4.22
C GLU A 120 4.78 7.85 3.62
N THR A 121 4.31 6.70 4.11
CA THR A 121 3.01 6.13 3.71
C THR A 121 1.85 7.06 4.08
N ALA A 122 1.89 7.67 5.27
CA ALA A 122 0.85 8.60 5.71
C ALA A 122 0.81 9.87 4.83
N LYS A 123 1.98 10.46 4.54
CA LYS A 123 2.09 11.62 3.63
C LYS A 123 1.59 11.27 2.23
N TYR A 124 1.96 10.09 1.74
CA TYR A 124 1.51 9.59 0.45
C TYR A 124 -0.02 9.46 0.39
N ALA A 125 -0.62 8.79 1.38
CA ALA A 125 -2.06 8.63 1.48
C ALA A 125 -2.80 9.98 1.59
N GLU A 126 -2.24 10.95 2.31
CA GLU A 126 -2.79 12.31 2.38
C GLU A 126 -2.81 12.98 1.00
N LYS A 127 -1.71 12.95 0.26
CA LYS A 127 -1.64 13.49 -1.11
C LYS A 127 -2.57 12.79 -2.08
N TYR A 128 -2.74 11.47 -1.93
CA TYR A 128 -3.72 10.74 -2.71
C TYR A 128 -5.15 11.22 -2.42
N ARG A 129 -5.54 11.36 -1.14
CA ARG A 129 -6.87 11.86 -0.74
C ARG A 129 -7.12 13.29 -1.23
N GLU A 130 -6.12 14.17 -1.18
CA GLU A 130 -6.19 15.50 -1.78
C GLU A 130 -6.50 15.41 -3.28
N GLY A 131 -5.79 14.55 -4.02
CA GLY A 131 -6.02 14.33 -5.45
C GLY A 131 -7.42 13.79 -5.76
N VAL A 132 -7.88 12.80 -4.98
CA VAL A 132 -9.25 12.25 -5.08
C VAL A 132 -10.29 13.36 -4.91
N LYS A 133 -10.11 14.23 -3.91
CA LYS A 133 -10.99 15.38 -3.66
C LYS A 133 -10.99 16.35 -4.85
N SER A 134 -9.81 16.74 -5.36
CA SER A 134 -9.72 17.66 -6.50
C SER A 134 -10.36 17.10 -7.78
N ILE A 135 -10.25 15.79 -8.03
CA ILE A 135 -10.93 15.14 -9.16
C ILE A 135 -12.45 15.22 -9.01
N LYS A 136 -12.97 14.98 -7.80
CA LYS A 136 -14.41 15.09 -7.51
C LYS A 136 -14.92 16.53 -7.69
N GLU A 137 -14.18 17.50 -7.16
CA GLU A 137 -14.50 18.93 -7.31
C GLU A 137 -14.49 19.36 -8.80
N ASN A 138 -13.49 18.94 -9.57
CA ASN A 138 -13.42 19.23 -11.00
C ASN A 138 -14.61 18.63 -11.76
N ARG A 139 -15.02 17.39 -11.44
CA ARG A 139 -16.19 16.76 -12.05
C ARG A 139 -17.45 17.58 -11.81
N ASP A 140 -17.62 18.11 -10.60
CA ASP A 140 -18.80 18.91 -10.26
C ASP A 140 -18.74 20.30 -10.92
N ALA A 141 -17.55 20.90 -11.05
CA ALA A 141 -17.35 22.11 -11.84
C ALA A 141 -17.68 21.91 -13.34
N VAL A 142 -17.30 20.76 -13.92
CA VAL A 142 -17.67 20.42 -15.31
C VAL A 142 -19.18 20.27 -15.48
N LYS A 143 -19.88 19.64 -14.53
CA LYS A 143 -21.36 19.56 -14.57
C LYS A 143 -21.98 20.95 -14.56
N GLU A 144 -21.46 21.85 -13.73
CA GLU A 144 -21.95 23.22 -13.64
C GLU A 144 -21.66 24.02 -14.92
N MET A 145 -20.49 23.80 -15.53
CA MET A 145 -20.14 24.38 -16.83
C MET A 145 -21.09 23.90 -17.93
N VAL A 146 -21.41 22.60 -17.98
CA VAL A 146 -22.38 22.04 -18.94
C VAL A 146 -23.76 22.66 -18.74
N ARG A 147 -24.22 22.74 -17.48
CA ARG A 147 -25.52 23.35 -17.14
C ARG A 147 -25.59 24.81 -17.60
N THR A 148 -24.56 25.59 -17.27
CA THR A 148 -24.49 27.01 -17.63
C THR A 148 -24.37 27.19 -19.15
N GLY A 149 -23.57 26.35 -19.81
CA GLY A 149 -23.42 26.33 -21.26
C GLY A 149 -24.74 26.09 -21.98
N ASN A 150 -25.56 25.15 -21.49
CA ASN A 150 -26.90 24.90 -22.05
C ASN A 150 -27.81 26.13 -21.89
N ILE A 151 -27.80 26.79 -20.73
CA ILE A 151 -28.61 28.02 -20.50
C ILE A 151 -28.20 29.13 -21.48
N VAL A 152 -26.90 29.35 -21.65
CA VAL A 152 -26.38 30.37 -22.57
C VAL A 152 -26.70 30.00 -24.02
N GLY A 153 -26.56 28.72 -24.39
CA GLY A 153 -26.94 28.20 -25.71
C GLY A 153 -28.41 28.43 -26.02
N ASP A 154 -29.31 28.06 -25.10
CA ASP A 154 -30.75 28.25 -25.23
C ASP A 154 -31.11 29.74 -25.38
N ALA A 155 -30.48 30.60 -24.58
CA ALA A 155 -30.67 32.05 -24.67
C ALA A 155 -30.22 32.61 -26.02
N ALA A 156 -29.06 32.16 -26.53
CA ALA A 156 -28.54 32.55 -27.83
C ALA A 156 -29.45 32.07 -28.97
N THR A 157 -29.91 30.82 -28.94
CA THR A 157 -30.86 30.28 -29.93
C THR A 157 -32.18 31.05 -29.91
N LYS A 158 -32.70 31.38 -28.73
CA LYS A 158 -33.93 32.18 -28.60
C LYS A 158 -33.73 33.59 -29.16
N PHE A 159 -32.62 34.24 -28.84
CA PHE A 159 -32.28 35.57 -29.36
C PHE A 159 -32.18 35.57 -30.89
N LEU A 160 -31.42 34.64 -31.47
CA LEU A 160 -31.29 34.49 -32.91
C LEU A 160 -32.65 34.23 -33.59
N SER A 161 -33.47 33.33 -33.01
CA SER A 161 -34.81 33.04 -33.52
C SER A 161 -35.72 34.28 -33.52
N MET A 162 -35.63 35.11 -32.46
CA MET A 162 -36.35 36.39 -32.39
C MET A 162 -35.86 37.38 -33.44
N GLN A 163 -34.55 37.53 -33.62
CA GLN A 163 -33.96 38.44 -34.60
C GLN A 163 -34.32 38.03 -36.05
N VAL A 164 -34.19 36.75 -36.38
CA VAL A 164 -34.59 36.22 -37.70
C VAL A 164 -36.09 36.44 -37.94
N SER A 165 -36.93 36.19 -36.93
CA SER A 165 -38.38 36.41 -37.04
C SER A 165 -38.73 37.88 -37.25
N ALA A 166 -38.07 38.78 -36.51
CA ALA A 166 -38.25 40.22 -36.63
C ALA A 166 -37.81 40.74 -38.01
N TYR A 167 -36.64 40.32 -38.50
CA TYR A 167 -36.15 40.65 -39.84
C TYR A 167 -37.12 40.17 -40.92
N THR A 168 -37.52 38.89 -40.85
CA THR A 168 -38.45 38.29 -41.81
C THR A 168 -39.80 39.03 -41.85
N LYS A 169 -40.28 39.49 -40.69
CA LYS A 169 -41.50 40.29 -40.59
C LYS A 169 -41.33 41.68 -41.22
N ALA A 170 -40.26 42.40 -40.86
CA ALA A 170 -39.96 43.72 -41.43
C ALA A 170 -39.83 43.67 -42.96
N GLN A 171 -39.22 42.61 -43.49
CA GLN A 171 -39.11 42.40 -44.94
C GLN A 171 -40.49 42.22 -45.60
N LYS A 172 -41.40 41.46 -44.98
CA LYS A 172 -42.77 41.26 -45.47
C LYS A 172 -43.61 42.53 -45.41
N ASP A 173 -43.41 43.33 -44.37
CA ASP A 173 -44.14 44.58 -44.14
C ASP A 173 -43.62 45.74 -45.02
N GLY A 174 -42.60 45.49 -45.86
CA GLY A 174 -42.06 46.48 -46.81
C GLY A 174 -41.13 47.51 -46.18
N ALA A 175 -40.43 47.16 -45.10
CA ALA A 175 -39.45 48.04 -44.47
C ALA A 175 -38.35 48.48 -45.46
N ASP A 176 -37.83 49.69 -45.27
CA ASP A 176 -36.82 50.27 -46.16
C ASP A 176 -35.47 49.52 -46.06
N PRO A 177 -34.62 49.61 -47.09
CA PRO A 177 -33.36 48.88 -47.14
C PRO A 177 -32.39 49.19 -45.99
N ALA A 178 -32.35 50.42 -45.47
CA ALA A 178 -31.42 50.79 -44.39
C ALA A 178 -31.85 50.19 -43.04
N THR A 179 -33.16 50.06 -42.82
CA THR A 179 -33.72 49.38 -41.63
C THR A 179 -33.41 47.88 -41.67
N LEU A 180 -33.54 47.24 -42.85
CA LEU A 180 -33.22 45.82 -43.01
C LEU A 180 -31.72 45.54 -42.86
N ASP A 181 -30.85 46.39 -43.40
CA ASP A 181 -29.39 46.21 -43.33
C ASP A 181 -28.87 46.31 -41.89
N ASN A 182 -29.40 47.25 -41.11
CA ASN A 182 -29.10 47.36 -39.67
C ASN A 182 -29.54 46.11 -38.90
N MET A 183 -30.72 45.54 -39.19
CA MET A 183 -31.20 44.33 -38.51
C MET A 183 -30.39 43.08 -38.88
N TYR A 184 -29.92 42.97 -40.13
CA TYR A 184 -29.08 41.86 -40.58
C TYR A 184 -27.70 41.86 -39.90
N SER A 185 -27.13 43.04 -39.61
CA SER A 185 -25.82 43.15 -38.95
C SER A 185 -25.74 42.58 -37.52
N VAL A 186 -26.90 42.28 -36.90
CA VAL A 186 -27.05 41.81 -35.52
C VAL A 186 -27.54 40.35 -35.48
N ILE A 187 -27.66 39.70 -36.64
CA ILE A 187 -27.95 38.27 -36.83
C ILE A 187 -26.63 37.54 -37.12
#